data_AF-A0A2H0SLK1-F1
#
_entry.id   AF-A0A2H0SLK1-F1
#
_cell.length_a   1.000
_cell.length_b   1.000
_cell.length_c   1.000
_cell.angle_alpha   90.00
_cell.angle_beta   90.00
_cell.angle_gamma   90.00
#
_symmetry.space_group_name_H-M   'P 1'
#
loop_
_entity.id
_entity.type
_entity.pdbx_description
1 polymer ?
#
loop_
_entity_poly.entity_id
_entity_poly.type
_entity_poly.pdbx_seq_one_letter_code
_entity_poly.pdbx_strand_id
1 'polypeptide(L)'
;MSENPQLSQESTPVCAACGKENRSGARFCRDCGMAFGASKQESTESSALSLDQVEEFSDAIIQSYSLSAMAAKRALKTGDLSTARQLWVDATTKFNSQVAALRTKIGQASSEILEELSDLLADKQDIDAGFGLNNFTSAESSGSSEKLLVCAACGKENRSGARFCRECGASLS
;
A
#
# COMPACT_ATOMS: atom_id res chain seq x y z
N MET A 1 -17.64 -49.94 -36.03
CA MET A 1 -17.27 -50.30 -34.66
C MET A 1 -15.83 -49.88 -34.53
N SER A 2 -15.41 -48.85 -33.83
CA SER A 2 -15.87 -48.16 -32.62
C SER A 2 -14.69 -47.24 -32.29
N GLU A 3 -14.71 -46.09 -31.65
CA GLU A 3 -15.67 -45.16 -31.05
C GLU A 3 -14.88 -43.84 -30.97
N ASN A 4 -15.58 -42.72 -30.97
CA ASN A 4 -15.04 -41.40 -30.63
C ASN A 4 -15.07 -41.24 -29.09
N PRO A 5 -13.97 -40.91 -28.41
CA PRO A 5 -14.10 -40.39 -27.05
C PRO A 5 -13.11 -39.26 -26.77
N GLN A 6 -13.61 -38.03 -26.81
CA GLN A 6 -13.77 -37.14 -25.64
C GLN A 6 -13.69 -35.68 -26.10
N LEU A 7 -14.87 -35.09 -26.34
CA LEU A 7 -15.05 -33.64 -26.24
C LEU A 7 -14.63 -33.24 -24.82
N SER A 8 -13.49 -32.57 -24.72
CA SER A 8 -13.06 -31.82 -23.55
C SER A 8 -14.19 -30.89 -23.13
N GLN A 9 -14.62 -30.97 -21.88
CA GLN A 9 -15.74 -30.19 -21.34
C GLN A 9 -15.44 -28.68 -21.42
N GLU A 10 -15.90 -28.03 -22.48
CA GLU A 10 -15.93 -26.58 -22.63
C GLU A 10 -17.01 -26.00 -21.72
N SER A 11 -16.71 -25.87 -20.42
CA SER A 11 -17.58 -25.12 -19.52
C SER A 11 -17.45 -23.62 -19.81
N THR A 12 -18.58 -22.99 -20.13
CA THR A 12 -18.71 -21.54 -20.30
C THR A 12 -18.78 -20.89 -18.91
N PRO A 13 -17.81 -20.05 -18.51
CA PRO A 13 -17.81 -19.47 -17.17
C PRO A 13 -18.93 -18.44 -17.01
N VAL A 14 -19.63 -18.49 -15.88
CA VAL A 14 -20.61 -17.46 -15.51
C VAL A 14 -19.94 -16.46 -14.57
N CYS A 15 -20.07 -15.17 -14.87
CA CYS A 15 -19.46 -14.11 -14.08
C CYS A 15 -20.04 -14.06 -12.66
N ALA A 16 -19.21 -14.17 -11.63
CA ALA A 16 -19.63 -14.06 -10.24
C ALA A 16 -20.11 -12.65 -9.85
N ALA A 17 -19.69 -11.61 -10.58
CA ALA A 17 -20.05 -10.22 -10.28
C ALA A 17 -21.41 -9.81 -10.87
N CYS A 18 -21.68 -10.18 -12.14
CA CYS A 18 -22.90 -9.75 -12.84
C CYS A 18 -23.78 -10.90 -13.34
N GLY A 19 -23.39 -12.16 -13.13
CA GLY A 19 -24.16 -13.34 -13.55
C GLY A 19 -24.15 -13.63 -15.05
N LYS A 20 -23.39 -12.89 -15.87
CA LYS A 20 -23.36 -13.09 -17.33
C LYS A 20 -22.56 -14.34 -17.69
N GLU A 21 -23.15 -15.20 -18.52
CA GLU A 21 -22.46 -16.32 -19.16
C GLU A 21 -21.45 -15.82 -20.21
N ASN A 22 -20.24 -16.39 -20.18
CA ASN A 22 -19.11 -16.01 -21.03
C ASN A 22 -18.61 -17.19 -21.87
N ARG A 23 -17.71 -16.91 -22.82
CA ARG A 23 -17.22 -17.93 -23.78
C ARG A 23 -16.22 -18.85 -23.08
N SER A 24 -16.07 -20.08 -23.55
CA SER A 24 -14.99 -20.97 -23.11
C SER A 24 -13.63 -20.24 -23.23
N GLY A 25 -12.82 -20.30 -22.19
CA GLY A 25 -11.53 -19.60 -22.12
C GLY A 25 -11.59 -18.07 -21.97
N ALA A 26 -12.73 -17.48 -21.63
CA ALA A 26 -12.80 -16.05 -21.32
C ALA A 26 -11.92 -15.69 -20.10
N ARG A 27 -10.99 -14.75 -20.27
CA ARG A 27 -10.14 -14.21 -19.18
C ARG A 27 -10.82 -13.09 -18.39
N PHE A 28 -11.78 -12.40 -19.01
CA PHE A 28 -12.57 -11.32 -18.41
C PHE A 28 -14.04 -11.46 -18.82
N CYS A 29 -14.94 -10.98 -17.97
CA CYS A 29 -16.36 -10.90 -18.27
C CYS A 29 -16.60 -9.87 -19.37
N ARG A 30 -17.27 -10.29 -20.45
CA ARG A 30 -17.58 -9.43 -21.61
C ARG A 30 -18.53 -8.26 -21.31
N ASP A 31 -19.15 -8.26 -20.13
CA ASP A 31 -20.22 -7.33 -19.76
C ASP A 31 -19.77 -6.33 -18.69
N CYS A 32 -19.20 -6.83 -17.59
CA CYS A 32 -18.73 -5.99 -16.49
C CYS A 32 -17.20 -5.90 -16.36
N GLY A 33 -16.43 -6.59 -17.20
CA GLY A 33 -14.96 -6.56 -17.19
C GLY A 33 -14.29 -7.40 -16.09
N MET A 34 -15.04 -7.99 -15.16
CA MET A 34 -14.48 -8.80 -14.06
C MET A 34 -13.59 -9.95 -14.58
N ALA A 35 -12.37 -10.06 -14.08
CA ALA A 35 -11.45 -11.14 -14.46
C ALA A 35 -11.92 -12.50 -13.95
N PHE A 36 -11.81 -13.53 -14.80
CA PHE A 36 -11.96 -14.93 -14.41
C PHE A 36 -10.60 -15.48 -14.01
N GLY A 37 -10.51 -16.13 -12.85
CA GLY A 37 -9.25 -16.72 -12.39
C GLY A 37 -8.32 -15.77 -11.62
N ALA A 38 -8.83 -14.63 -11.14
CA ALA A 38 -8.26 -14.00 -9.94
C ALA A 38 -8.62 -14.88 -8.72
N SER A 39 -8.12 -16.11 -8.70
CA SER A 39 -8.06 -16.92 -7.50
C SER A 39 -7.19 -16.13 -6.54
N LYS A 40 -7.88 -15.45 -5.61
CA LYS A 40 -7.41 -15.05 -4.29
C LYS A 40 -6.19 -15.91 -3.95
N GLN A 41 -5.01 -15.32 -4.09
CA GLN A 41 -3.86 -15.78 -3.33
C GLN A 41 -4.38 -15.78 -1.90
N GLU A 42 -4.60 -16.99 -1.38
CA GLU A 42 -4.51 -17.22 0.04
C GLU A 42 -3.22 -16.51 0.43
N SER A 43 -3.39 -15.39 1.14
CA SER A 43 -2.32 -14.69 1.82
C SER A 43 -1.69 -15.73 2.72
N THR A 44 -0.73 -16.46 2.17
CA THR A 44 0.25 -17.25 2.90
C THR A 44 0.78 -16.30 3.94
N GLU A 45 0.41 -16.59 5.18
CA GLU A 45 0.87 -15.94 6.41
C GLU A 45 2.03 -15.00 6.14
N SER A 46 1.70 -13.72 5.89
CA SER A 46 2.70 -12.70 5.63
C SER A 46 3.63 -12.74 6.82
N SER A 47 4.88 -13.09 6.57
CA SER A 47 5.92 -13.16 7.59
C SER A 47 6.26 -11.77 8.15
N ALA A 48 5.59 -10.73 7.64
CA ALA A 48 5.60 -9.39 8.14
C ALA A 48 5.09 -9.32 9.59
N LEU A 49 5.91 -8.71 10.44
CA LEU A 49 5.57 -8.42 11.83
C LEU A 49 4.29 -7.55 11.88
N SER A 50 3.25 -8.04 12.54
CA SER A 50 2.03 -7.26 12.81
C SER A 50 2.27 -6.21 13.90
N LEU A 51 1.40 -5.19 13.93
CA LEU A 51 1.44 -4.14 14.95
C LEU A 51 1.32 -4.72 16.37
N ASP A 52 0.39 -5.66 16.58
CA ASP A 52 0.18 -6.33 17.86
C ASP A 52 1.45 -7.07 18.33
N GLN A 53 2.18 -7.69 17.39
CA GLN A 53 3.46 -8.33 17.70
C GLN A 53 4.54 -7.31 18.08
N VAL A 54 4.58 -6.13 17.45
CA VAL A 54 5.52 -5.05 17.83
C VAL A 54 5.27 -4.60 19.27
N GLU A 55 4.00 -4.40 19.64
CA GLU A 55 3.60 -4.01 20.99
C GLU A 55 4.05 -5.07 22.01
N GLU A 56 3.72 -6.34 21.77
CA GLU A 56 4.12 -7.45 22.63
C GLU A 56 5.65 -7.55 22.80
N PHE A 57 6.41 -7.43 21.71
CA PHE A 57 7.88 -7.42 21.78
C PHE A 57 8.40 -6.22 22.58
N SER A 58 7.81 -5.03 22.40
CA SER A 58 8.25 -3.82 23.10
C SER A 58 8.00 -3.91 24.62
N ASP A 59 6.85 -4.42 25.02
CA ASP A 59 6.50 -4.62 26.44
C ASP A 59 7.45 -5.62 27.10
N ALA A 60 7.75 -6.73 26.42
CA ALA A 60 8.71 -7.73 26.90
C ALA A 60 10.12 -7.14 27.10
N ILE A 61 10.58 -6.25 26.21
CA ILE A 61 11.87 -5.56 26.32
C ILE A 61 11.87 -4.64 27.54
N ILE A 62 10.84 -3.82 27.70
CA ILE A 62 10.72 -2.88 28.82
C ILE A 62 10.64 -3.65 30.15
N GLN A 63 9.86 -4.72 30.22
CA GLN A 63 9.75 -5.55 31.41
C GLN A 63 11.10 -6.19 31.77
N SER A 64 11.83 -6.75 30.81
CA SER A 64 13.17 -7.32 30.99
C SER A 64 14.18 -6.27 31.51
N TYR A 65 14.16 -5.05 30.96
CA TYR A 65 15.02 -3.96 31.42
C TYR A 65 14.67 -3.52 32.84
N SER A 66 13.37 -3.39 33.15
CA SER A 66 12.89 -3.00 34.48
C SER A 66 13.32 -3.98 35.58
N LEU A 67 13.26 -5.29 35.32
CA LEU A 67 13.70 -6.32 36.26
C LEU A 67 15.21 -6.24 36.53
N SER A 68 16.00 -6.02 35.48
CA SER A 68 17.45 -5.89 35.59
C SER A 68 17.83 -4.61 36.35
N ALA A 69 17.13 -3.51 36.10
CA ALA A 69 17.30 -2.25 36.84
C ALA A 69 16.96 -2.40 38.33
N MET A 70 15.89 -3.15 38.66
CA MET A 70 15.52 -3.47 40.04
C MET A 70 16.62 -4.29 40.74
N ALA A 71 17.24 -5.25 40.04
CA ALA A 71 18.34 -6.03 40.58
C ALA A 71 19.57 -5.15 40.89
N ALA A 72 19.97 -4.29 39.95
CA ALA A 72 21.06 -3.34 40.17
C ALA A 72 20.78 -2.40 41.36
N LYS A 73 19.54 -1.90 41.48
CA LYS A 73 19.11 -1.06 42.61
C LYS A 73 19.21 -1.78 43.96
N ARG A 74 18.91 -3.08 44.01
CA ARG A 74 19.07 -3.89 45.23
C ARG A 74 20.54 -4.02 45.63
N ALA A 75 21.44 -4.26 44.68
CA ALA A 75 22.89 -4.34 44.93
C ALA A 75 23.47 -3.00 45.43
N LEU A 76 23.01 -1.86 44.87
CA LEU A 76 23.38 -0.55 45.38
C LEU A 76 22.96 -0.35 46.85
N LYS A 77 21.77 -0.84 47.22
CA LYS A 77 21.24 -0.71 48.58
C LYS A 77 22.06 -1.50 49.61
N THR A 78 22.74 -2.57 49.18
CA THR A 78 23.63 -3.37 50.04
C THR A 78 25.09 -2.91 50.00
N GLY A 79 25.40 -1.83 49.27
CA GLY A 79 26.76 -1.30 49.12
C GLY A 79 27.65 -2.08 48.14
N ASP A 80 27.09 -3.05 47.41
CA ASP A 80 27.84 -3.84 46.42
C ASP A 80 27.89 -3.10 45.08
N LEU A 81 28.80 -2.12 45.00
CA LEU A 81 28.98 -1.27 43.83
C LEU A 81 29.45 -2.04 42.59
N SER A 82 30.24 -3.10 42.77
CA SER A 82 30.77 -3.89 41.66
C SER A 82 29.65 -4.66 40.97
N THR A 83 28.86 -5.39 41.76
CA THR A 83 27.72 -6.14 41.23
C THR A 83 26.64 -5.22 40.67
N ALA A 84 26.38 -4.08 41.31
CA ALA A 84 25.46 -3.08 40.76
C ALA A 84 25.89 -2.58 39.38
N ARG A 85 27.19 -2.29 39.21
CA ARG A 85 27.75 -1.85 37.92
C ARG A 85 27.61 -2.95 36.86
N GLN A 86 27.99 -4.19 37.18
CA GLN A 86 27.88 -5.30 36.24
C GLN A 86 26.43 -5.52 35.79
N LEU A 87 25.50 -5.58 36.73
CA LEU A 87 24.06 -5.74 36.43
C LEU A 87 23.54 -4.63 35.52
N TRP A 88 23.98 -3.38 35.70
CA TRP A 88 23.57 -2.27 34.85
C TRP A 88 24.14 -2.37 33.42
N VAL A 89 25.42 -2.74 33.29
CA VAL A 89 26.07 -2.95 31.99
C VAL A 89 25.38 -4.08 31.23
N ASP A 90 25.12 -5.20 31.88
CA ASP A 90 24.45 -6.35 31.28
C ASP A 90 23.02 -6.00 30.87
N ALA A 91 22.27 -5.30 31.73
CA ALA A 91 20.92 -4.82 31.43
C ALA A 91 20.89 -3.93 30.19
N THR A 92 21.80 -2.97 30.10
CA THR A 92 21.88 -1.99 29.00
C THR A 92 22.30 -2.67 27.70
N THR A 93 23.28 -3.57 27.78
CA THR A 93 23.74 -4.36 26.62
C THR A 93 22.62 -5.22 26.07
N LYS A 94 21.88 -5.91 26.95
CA LYS A 94 20.72 -6.73 26.58
C LYS A 94 19.60 -5.88 25.99
N PHE A 95 19.26 -4.75 26.58
CA PHE A 95 18.24 -3.85 26.05
C PHE A 95 18.59 -3.38 24.63
N ASN A 96 19.83 -2.91 24.44
CA ASN A 96 20.28 -2.43 23.13
C ASN A 96 20.25 -3.53 22.06
N SER A 97 20.65 -4.76 22.41
CA SER A 97 20.61 -5.88 21.46
C SER A 97 19.17 -6.28 21.11
N GLN A 98 18.25 -6.27 22.09
CA GLN A 98 16.84 -6.55 21.85
C GLN A 98 16.17 -5.48 20.96
N VAL A 99 16.46 -4.20 21.20
CA VAL A 99 15.96 -3.09 20.36
C VAL A 99 16.52 -3.18 18.94
N ALA A 100 17.80 -3.50 18.79
CA ALA A 100 18.41 -3.70 17.47
C ALA A 100 17.71 -4.84 16.70
N ALA A 101 17.44 -5.97 17.37
CA ALA A 101 16.72 -7.09 16.77
C ALA A 101 15.29 -6.72 16.35
N LEU A 102 14.55 -5.98 17.18
CA LEU A 102 13.21 -5.49 16.85
C LEU A 102 13.24 -4.55 15.63
N ARG A 103 14.23 -3.64 15.58
CA ARG A 103 14.42 -2.74 14.43
C ARG A 103 14.66 -3.50 13.13
N THR A 104 15.48 -4.55 13.15
CA THR A 104 15.72 -5.40 11.98
C THR A 104 14.43 -6.05 11.50
N LYS A 105 13.63 -6.60 12.42
CA LYS A 105 12.34 -7.22 12.09
C LYS A 105 11.35 -6.23 11.47
N ILE A 106 11.23 -5.02 12.03
CA ILE A 106 10.39 -3.95 11.47
C ILE A 106 10.86 -3.58 10.06
N GLY A 107 12.18 -3.50 9.84
CA GLY A 107 12.76 -3.24 8.53
C GLY A 107 12.41 -4.32 7.49
N GLN A 108 12.50 -5.60 7.86
CA GLN A 108 12.14 -6.73 7.00
C GLN A 108 10.66 -6.70 6.62
N ALA A 109 9.77 -6.51 7.61
CA ALA A 109 8.34 -6.37 7.37
C ALA A 109 8.02 -5.19 6.43
N SER A 110 8.72 -4.06 6.58
CA SER A 110 8.55 -2.90 5.71
C SER A 110 8.97 -3.18 4.27
N SER A 111 10.07 -3.92 4.06
CA SER A 111 10.49 -4.31 2.70
C SER A 111 9.51 -5.27 2.03
N GLU A 112 8.98 -6.25 2.77
CA GLU A 112 7.99 -7.20 2.24
C GLU A 112 6.71 -6.47 1.80
N ILE A 113 6.19 -5.55 2.62
CA ILE A 113 5.02 -4.73 2.27
C ILE A 113 5.28 -3.89 1.00
N LEU A 114 6.48 -3.32 0.86
CA LEU A 114 6.82 -2.53 -0.33
C LEU A 114 6.89 -3.39 -1.59
N GLU A 115 7.34 -4.63 -1.48
CA GLU A 115 7.37 -5.60 -2.58
C GLU A 115 5.93 -6.02 -2.97
N GLU A 116 5.08 -6.34 -2.01
CA GLU A 116 3.66 -6.63 -2.25
C GLU A 116 2.91 -5.46 -2.90
N LEU A 117 3.18 -4.22 -2.45
CA LEU A 117 2.62 -3.01 -3.08
C LEU A 117 3.13 -2.81 -4.50
N SER A 118 4.40 -3.12 -4.76
CA SER A 118 4.98 -3.08 -6.11
C SER A 118 4.29 -4.06 -7.04
N ASP A 119 4.06 -5.30 -6.59
CA ASP A 119 3.36 -6.33 -7.36
C ASP A 119 1.91 -5.95 -7.65
N LEU A 120 1.19 -5.41 -6.65
CA LEU A 120 -0.18 -4.92 -6.84
C LEU A 120 -0.25 -3.75 -7.84
N LEU A 121 0.76 -2.87 -7.85
CA LEU A 121 0.88 -1.80 -8.83
C LEU A 121 1.18 -2.34 -10.24
N ALA A 122 2.00 -3.38 -10.36
CA ALA A 122 2.27 -4.06 -11.62
C ALA A 122 1.00 -4.72 -12.17
N ASP A 123 0.24 -5.42 -11.32
CA ASP A 123 -1.06 -6.01 -11.68
C ASP A 123 -2.04 -4.94 -12.18
N LYS A 124 -2.10 -3.79 -11.50
CA LYS A 124 -2.92 -2.65 -11.96
C LYS A 124 -2.48 -2.18 -13.36
N GLN A 125 -1.18 -2.05 -13.60
CA GLN A 125 -0.67 -1.63 -14.91
C GLN A 125 -1.02 -2.62 -16.02
N ASP A 126 -0.96 -3.92 -15.74
CA ASP A 126 -1.36 -4.97 -16.69
C ASP A 126 -2.86 -4.95 -16.98
N ILE A 127 -3.69 -4.69 -15.96
CA ILE A 127 -5.13 -4.47 -16.12
C ILE A 127 -5.38 -3.26 -17.01
N ASP A 128 -4.78 -2.12 -16.70
CA ASP A 128 -4.93 -0.89 -17.48
C ASP A 128 -4.47 -1.09 -18.93
N ALA A 129 -3.39 -1.83 -19.15
CA ALA A 129 -2.90 -2.19 -20.48
C ALA A 129 -3.90 -3.08 -21.23
N GLY A 130 -4.49 -4.07 -20.57
CA GLY A 130 -5.51 -4.95 -21.13
C GLY A 130 -6.79 -4.22 -21.54
N PHE A 131 -7.14 -3.13 -20.83
CA PHE A 131 -8.28 -2.28 -21.15
C PHE A 131 -7.92 -1.05 -22.03
N GLY A 132 -6.65 -0.87 -22.41
CA GLY A 132 -6.20 0.30 -23.16
C GLY A 132 -6.29 1.62 -22.38
N LEU A 133 -6.36 1.56 -21.04
CA LEU A 133 -6.50 2.70 -20.14
C LEU A 133 -5.18 3.44 -19.87
N ASN A 134 -4.05 2.92 -20.35
CA ASN A 134 -2.73 3.56 -20.22
C ASN A 134 -2.68 4.99 -20.81
N ASN A 135 -3.59 5.30 -21.75
CA ASN A 135 -3.73 6.64 -22.33
C ASN A 135 -4.74 7.55 -21.61
N PHE A 136 -5.55 7.01 -20.69
CA PHE A 136 -6.54 7.80 -19.94
C PHE A 136 -5.93 8.59 -18.77
N THR A 137 -4.79 8.16 -18.22
CA THR A 137 -4.05 8.93 -17.20
C THR A 137 -3.43 10.21 -17.75
N SER A 138 -3.37 10.35 -19.09
CA SER A 138 -3.00 11.60 -19.78
C SER A 138 -4.22 12.44 -20.21
N ALA A 139 -5.45 11.96 -19.99
CA ALA A 139 -6.68 12.61 -20.44
C ALA A 139 -7.26 13.63 -19.44
N GLU A 140 -6.53 13.98 -18.36
CA GLU A 140 -6.90 15.08 -17.46
C GLU A 140 -6.00 16.33 -17.57
N SER A 141 -5.14 16.43 -18.58
CA SER A 141 -4.41 17.68 -18.87
C SER A 141 -4.63 18.21 -20.29
N SER A 142 -5.86 18.10 -20.81
CA SER A 142 -6.37 19.08 -21.77
C SER A 142 -6.92 20.32 -21.06
N GLY A 143 -6.30 20.72 -19.94
CA GLY A 143 -6.19 22.12 -19.60
C GLY A 143 -5.05 22.68 -20.44
N SER A 144 -5.37 23.17 -21.63
CA SER A 144 -4.54 24.22 -22.22
C SER A 144 -4.29 25.24 -21.11
N SER A 145 -3.02 25.63 -20.91
CA SER A 145 -2.69 26.80 -20.10
C SER A 145 -3.29 28.01 -20.84
N GLU A 146 -4.59 28.19 -20.71
CA GLU A 146 -5.31 29.30 -21.29
C GLU A 146 -4.94 30.50 -20.43
N LYS A 147 -3.93 31.21 -20.91
CA LYS A 147 -3.49 32.50 -20.41
C LYS A 147 -4.71 33.36 -20.06
N LEU A 148 -5.05 33.49 -18.79
CA LEU A 148 -6.21 34.25 -18.34
C LEU A 148 -6.00 35.74 -18.65
N LEU A 149 -7.05 36.40 -19.10
CA LEU A 149 -7.09 37.84 -19.32
C LEU A 149 -7.71 38.51 -18.09
N VAL A 150 -6.95 39.38 -17.44
CA VAL A 150 -7.44 40.20 -16.34
C VAL A 150 -8.10 41.46 -16.90
N CYS A 151 -9.35 41.70 -16.54
CA CYS A 151 -10.07 42.89 -16.98
C CYS A 151 -9.44 44.15 -16.36
N ALA A 152 -9.05 45.12 -17.18
CA ALA A 152 -8.51 46.39 -16.69
C ALA A 152 -9.54 47.25 -15.94
N ALA A 153 -10.85 47.03 -16.16
CA ALA A 153 -11.92 47.83 -15.56
C ALA A 153 -12.33 47.34 -14.16
N CYS A 154 -12.40 46.03 -13.94
CA CYS A 154 -12.84 45.47 -12.65
C CYS A 154 -11.89 44.44 -12.03
N GLY A 155 -10.79 44.11 -12.69
CA GLY A 155 -9.80 43.14 -12.19
C GLY A 155 -10.22 41.67 -12.31
N LYS A 156 -11.40 41.37 -12.86
CA LYS A 156 -11.86 39.98 -13.00
C LYS A 156 -11.04 39.21 -14.02
N GLU A 157 -10.66 37.98 -13.68
CA GLU A 157 -10.05 37.03 -14.61
C GLU A 157 -11.08 36.44 -15.58
N ASN A 158 -10.71 36.41 -16.86
CA ASN A 158 -11.49 35.93 -17.99
C ASN A 158 -10.65 34.96 -18.84
N ARG A 159 -11.34 34.15 -19.65
CA ARG A 159 -10.70 33.22 -20.59
C ARG A 159 -9.88 33.98 -21.64
N SER A 160 -8.78 33.38 -22.12
CA SER A 160 -7.86 33.97 -23.11
C SER A 160 -8.53 34.45 -24.42
N GLY A 161 -9.67 33.87 -24.79
CA GLY A 161 -10.46 34.26 -25.98
C GLY A 161 -11.67 35.15 -25.69
N ALA A 162 -11.85 35.63 -24.46
CA ALA A 162 -13.00 36.47 -24.10
C ALA A 162 -12.86 37.88 -24.72
N ARG A 163 -13.87 38.31 -25.49
CA ARG A 163 -13.91 39.66 -26.07
C ARG A 163 -14.41 40.72 -25.09
N PHE A 164 -15.24 40.31 -24.12
CA PHE A 164 -15.84 41.16 -23.11
C PHE A 164 -15.71 40.50 -21.73
N CYS A 165 -15.60 41.33 -20.69
CA CYS A 165 -15.54 40.88 -19.31
C CYS A 165 -16.87 40.24 -18.90
N ARG A 166 -16.80 39.03 -18.34
CA ARG A 166 -17.99 38.29 -17.87
C ARG A 166 -18.68 38.91 -16.66
N GLU A 167 -18.05 39.89 -16.01
CA GLU A 167 -18.57 40.52 -14.81
C GLU A 167 -19.09 41.93 -15.10
N CYS A 168 -18.27 42.79 -15.72
CA CYS A 168 -18.64 44.19 -15.94
C CYS A 168 -18.99 44.52 -17.40
N GLY A 169 -18.83 43.58 -18.35
CA GLY A 169 -19.13 43.79 -19.77
C GLY A 169 -18.10 44.63 -20.55
N ALA A 170 -17.05 45.15 -19.90
CA ALA A 170 -16.01 45.94 -20.57
C ALA A 170 -15.27 45.12 -21.65
N SER A 171 -14.85 45.78 -22.74
CA SER A 171 -14.03 45.14 -23.78
C SER A 171 -12.68 44.70 -23.21
N LEU A 172 -12.24 43.49 -23.61
CA LEU A 172 -10.95 42.89 -23.22
C LEU A 172 -9.94 42.87 -24.38
N SER A 173 -10.27 43.59 -25.45
CA SER A 173 -9.46 43.80 -26.68
C SER A 173 -8.06 44.32 -26.39
#